data_AF-A0A161X9M7-F1
#
_entry.id   AF-A0A161X9M7-F1
#
_cell.length_a   1.000
_cell.length_b   1.000
_cell.length_c   1.000
_cell.angle_alpha   90.00
_cell.angle_beta   90.00
_cell.angle_gamma   90.00
#
_symmetry.space_group_name_H-M   'P 1'
#
loop_
_entity.id
_entity.type
_entity.pdbx_description
1 polymer ?
#
loop_
_entity_poly.entity_id
_entity_poly.type
_entity_poly.pdbx_seq_one_letter_code
_entity_poly.pdbx_strand_id
1 'polypeptide(L)'
;MKFNKVYPRSNDNQTIYLKNVITRDNIKVGDYTIYNDIYNDTKDFEKNNVLYQYPVNSDKLIIGKFCSIACKAKFLMTSGVIT
;
A
#
# COMPACT_ATOMS: atom_id res chain seq x y z
N MET A 1 -20.93 -7.38 -2.08
CA MET A 1 -19.67 -7.98 -1.56
C MET A 1 -19.08 -7.01 -0.55
N LYS A 2 -18.51 -7.48 0.58
CA LYS A 2 -18.08 -6.60 1.69
C LYS A 2 -17.00 -5.62 1.22
N PHE A 3 -17.38 -4.35 1.07
CA PHE A 3 -16.51 -3.26 0.61
C PHE A 3 -15.25 -3.05 1.47
N ASN A 4 -15.19 -3.62 2.68
CA ASN A 4 -14.09 -3.45 3.63
C ASN A 4 -13.41 -4.77 4.05
N LYS A 5 -13.39 -5.80 3.18
CA LYS A 5 -12.69 -7.05 3.51
C LYS A 5 -11.17 -6.81 3.43
N VAL A 6 -10.44 -6.91 4.54
CA VAL A 6 -8.97 -6.76 4.53
C VAL A 6 -8.30 -8.01 3.96
N TYR A 7 -8.64 -9.20 4.46
CA TYR A 7 -8.00 -10.45 4.07
C TYR A 7 -8.77 -11.16 2.96
N PRO A 8 -8.16 -11.49 1.80
CA PRO A 8 -8.84 -12.20 0.72
C PRO A 8 -9.29 -13.61 1.14
N ARG A 9 -8.46 -14.30 1.94
CA ARG A 9 -8.67 -15.67 2.42
C ARG A 9 -8.88 -15.69 3.94
N SER A 10 -9.63 -16.67 4.44
CA SER A 10 -9.74 -16.91 5.89
C SER A 10 -8.43 -17.53 6.40
N ASN A 11 -8.02 -17.16 7.62
CA ASN A 11 -6.80 -17.66 8.29
C ASN A 11 -5.47 -17.33 7.59
N ASP A 12 -5.46 -16.37 6.65
CA ASP A 12 -4.25 -15.84 6.03
C ASP A 12 -4.16 -14.33 6.32
N ASN A 13 -3.26 -13.97 7.23
CA ASN A 13 -3.00 -12.58 7.60
C ASN A 13 -1.79 -11.98 6.85
N GLN A 14 -1.16 -12.76 5.97
CA GLN A 14 0.02 -12.38 5.21
C GLN A 14 -0.35 -11.82 3.84
N THR A 15 -1.62 -11.84 3.44
CA THR A 15 -2.10 -11.26 2.18
C THR A 15 -3.32 -10.39 2.45
N ILE A 16 -3.31 -9.16 1.92
CA ILE A 16 -4.40 -8.19 2.10
C ILE A 16 -4.86 -7.60 0.78
N TYR A 17 -6.12 -7.15 0.74
CA TYR A 17 -6.56 -6.15 -0.22
C TYR A 17 -6.03 -4.79 0.20
N LEU A 18 -4.99 -4.32 -0.48
CA LEU A 18 -4.21 -3.17 -0.07
C LEU A 18 -5.06 -1.90 0.05
N LYS A 19 -6.00 -1.69 -0.88
CA LYS A 19 -6.94 -0.56 -0.85
C LYS A 19 -7.63 -0.37 0.51
N ASN A 20 -7.92 -1.46 1.22
CA ASN A 20 -8.73 -1.43 2.44
C ASN A 20 -7.90 -1.14 3.70
N VAL A 21 -6.59 -0.97 3.59
CA VAL A 21 -5.69 -0.61 4.71
C VAL A 21 -4.99 0.74 4.50
N ILE A 22 -5.08 1.33 3.30
CA ILE A 22 -4.54 2.65 3.02
C ILE A 22 -5.38 3.72 3.74
N THR A 23 -4.71 4.59 4.47
CA THR A 23 -5.33 5.68 5.24
C THR A 23 -4.89 7.06 4.76
N ARG A 24 -3.71 7.16 4.13
CA ARG A 24 -3.14 8.43 3.68
C ARG A 24 -3.75 8.86 2.35
N ASP A 25 -4.21 10.11 2.30
CA ASP A 25 -4.88 10.65 1.11
C ASP A 25 -4.01 10.77 -0.13
N ASN A 26 -2.69 10.87 0.04
CA ASN A 26 -1.71 10.92 -1.04
C ASN A 26 -1.30 9.53 -1.56
N ILE A 27 -1.97 8.47 -1.12
CA ILE A 27 -1.83 7.11 -1.65
C ILE A 27 -3.21 6.67 -2.14
N LYS A 28 -3.31 6.29 -3.42
CA LYS A 28 -4.54 5.77 -4.03
C LYS A 28 -4.27 4.39 -4.59
N VAL A 29 -5.12 3.43 -4.22
CA VAL A 29 -4.98 2.02 -4.62
C VAL A 29 -6.30 1.54 -5.23
N GLY A 30 -6.20 0.91 -6.39
CA GLY A 30 -7.32 0.34 -7.10
C GLY A 30 -7.91 -0.90 -6.43
N ASP A 31 -9.14 -1.24 -6.81
CA ASP A 31 -9.82 -2.45 -6.34
C ASP A 31 -9.02 -3.71 -6.67
N TYR A 32 -9.15 -4.73 -5.83
CA TYR A 32 -8.54 -6.05 -6.00
C TYR A 32 -7.01 -6.06 -6.08
N THR A 33 -6.36 -4.94 -5.76
CA THR A 33 -4.90 -4.91 -5.60
C THR A 33 -4.51 -5.53 -4.28
N ILE A 34 -3.60 -6.49 -4.32
CA ILE A 34 -3.14 -7.24 -3.15
C ILE A 34 -1.70 -6.90 -2.80
N TYR A 35 -1.41 -6.95 -1.50
CA TYR A 35 -0.05 -6.96 -0.96
C TYR A 35 0.14 -8.21 -0.13
N ASN A 36 1.29 -8.87 -0.29
CA ASN A 36 1.69 -10.02 0.51
C ASN A 36 3.01 -9.71 1.25
N ASP A 37 3.08 -10.00 2.55
CA ASP A 37 4.32 -9.95 3.33
C ASP A 37 4.29 -11.01 4.43
N ILE A 38 5.38 -11.77 4.53
CA ILE A 38 5.54 -12.82 5.53
C ILE A 38 6.43 -12.38 6.71
N TYR A 39 7.11 -11.23 6.59
CA TYR A 39 8.07 -10.76 7.59
C TYR A 39 7.53 -9.62 8.45
N ASN A 40 6.64 -8.78 7.93
CA ASN A 40 6.05 -7.64 8.64
C ASN A 40 4.51 -7.72 8.66
N ASP A 41 3.87 -6.93 9.51
CA ASP A 41 2.42 -6.73 9.42
C ASP A 41 2.08 -6.09 8.07
N THR A 42 1.27 -6.79 7.27
CA THR A 42 0.85 -6.34 5.94
C THR A 42 0.08 -5.03 5.96
N LYS A 43 -0.58 -4.71 7.09
CA LYS A 43 -1.31 -3.44 7.29
C LYS A 43 -0.37 -2.23 7.38
N ASP A 44 0.92 -2.43 7.69
CA ASP A 44 1.91 -1.36 7.80
C ASP A 44 2.53 -0.96 6.46
N PHE A 45 1.89 -1.28 5.33
CA PHE A 45 2.40 -0.97 3.99
C PHE A 45 2.81 0.50 3.81
N GLU A 46 2.00 1.45 4.32
CA GLU A 46 2.30 2.88 4.19
C GLU A 46 3.59 3.29 4.90
N LYS A 47 3.94 2.60 6.00
CA LYS A 47 5.13 2.85 6.80
C LYS A 47 6.35 2.12 6.23
N ASN A 48 6.15 0.86 5.86
CA ASN A 48 7.26 -0.03 5.53
C ASN A 48 7.61 0.02 4.04
N ASN A 49 6.65 0.28 3.16
CA ASN A 49 6.81 0.10 1.72
C ASN A 49 6.84 1.41 0.95
N VAL A 50 6.36 2.52 1.52
CA VAL A 50 6.38 3.84 0.87
C VAL A 50 7.42 4.72 1.57
N LEU A 51 8.52 5.00 0.88
CA LEU A 51 9.69 5.66 1.46
C LEU A 51 9.86 7.07 0.89
N TYR A 52 10.32 8.00 1.73
CA TYR A 52 10.66 9.38 1.36
C TYR A 52 9.49 10.23 0.83
N GLN A 53 8.25 9.91 1.20
CA GLN A 53 7.10 10.72 0.79
C GLN A 53 6.92 11.92 1.72
N TYR A 54 7.64 13.01 1.43
CA TYR A 54 7.57 14.22 2.25
C TYR A 54 6.34 15.07 1.89
N PRO A 55 5.53 15.51 2.88
CA PRO A 55 4.33 16.30 2.62
C PRO A 55 4.55 17.56 1.77
N VAL A 56 5.73 18.18 1.88
CA VAL A 56 6.11 19.39 1.11
C VAL A 56 6.07 19.17 -0.40
N ASN A 57 6.36 17.96 -0.87
CA ASN A 57 6.42 17.66 -2.31
C ASN A 57 5.03 17.42 -2.93
N SER A 58 3.99 17.25 -2.10
CA SER A 58 2.61 16.98 -2.55
C SER A 58 2.50 15.83 -3.58
N ASP A 59 3.46 14.90 -3.55
CA ASP A 59 3.54 13.77 -4.46
C ASP A 59 2.50 12.70 -4.09
N LYS A 60 2.11 11.91 -5.09
CA LYS A 60 1.07 10.89 -4.95
C LYS A 60 1.58 9.55 -5.43
N LEU A 61 1.30 8.51 -4.65
CA LEU A 61 1.45 7.12 -5.08
C LEU A 61 0.10 6.62 -5.58
N ILE A 62 0.01 6.27 -6.87
CA ILE A 62 -1.20 5.74 -7.48
C ILE A 62 -0.91 4.33 -7.99
N ILE A 63 -1.60 3.34 -7.43
CA ILE A 63 -1.52 1.94 -7.82
C ILE A 63 -2.85 1.56 -8.47
N GLY A 64 -2.79 0.95 -9.65
CA GLY A 64 -3.97 0.51 -10.42
C GLY A 64 -4.78 -0.58 -9.73
N LYS A 65 -5.78 -1.11 -10.46
CA LYS A 65 -6.60 -2.25 -10.02
C LYS A 65 -5.91 -3.58 -10.38
N PHE A 66 -6.26 -4.64 -9.66
CA PHE A 66 -5.80 -6.02 -9.94
C PHE A 66 -4.27 -6.21 -9.93
N CYS A 67 -3.53 -5.35 -9.22
CA CYS A 67 -2.09 -5.51 -9.07
C CYS A 67 -1.76 -6.53 -7.97
N SER A 68 -0.68 -7.28 -8.14
CA SER A 68 -0.11 -8.13 -7.08
C SER A 68 1.24 -7.58 -6.68
N ILE A 69 1.37 -7.13 -5.44
CA ILE A 69 2.61 -6.54 -4.91
C ILE A 69 3.28 -7.58 -4.01
N ALA A 70 4.49 -7.97 -4.39
CA ALA A 70 5.26 -8.97 -3.70
C ALA A 70 5.83 -8.46 -2.37
N CYS A 71 6.16 -9.42 -1.50
CA CYS A 71 6.83 -9.20 -0.23
C CYS A 71 8.08 -8.31 -0.39
N LYS A 72 8.22 -7.35 0.54
CA LYS A 72 9.32 -6.37 0.62
C LYS A 72 9.42 -5.37 -0.54
N ALA A 73 8.49 -5.33 -1.49
CA ALA A 73 8.48 -4.30 -2.53
C ALA A 73 8.54 -2.89 -1.93
N LYS A 74 9.35 -1.99 -2.48
CA LYS A 74 9.49 -0.60 -2.01
C LYS A 74 9.13 0.37 -3.11
N PHE A 75 8.40 1.42 -2.73
CA PHE A 75 8.04 2.56 -3.54
C PHE A 75 8.87 3.74 -3.04
N LEU A 76 9.86 4.13 -3.82
CA LEU A 76 10.69 5.30 -3.55
C LEU A 76 9.99 6.53 -4.10
N MET A 77 9.69 7.47 -3.22
CA MET A 77 9.07 8.74 -3.56
C MET A 77 10.15 9.83 -3.70
N THR A 78 9.74 11.05 -4.03
CA THR A 78 10.70 12.13 -4.29
C THR A 78 11.36 12.56 -2.97
N SER A 79 12.67 12.28 -2.84
CA SER A 79 13.45 12.63 -1.64
C SER A 79 14.02 14.05 -1.65
N GLY A 80 14.04 14.73 -2.80
CA GLY A 80 14.48 16.12 -2.93
C GLY A 80 13.38 17.10 -2.57
N VAL A 81 13.76 18.27 -2.03
CA VAL A 81 12.84 19.39 -1.86
C VAL A 81 12.74 20.10 -3.21
N ILE A 82 11.56 20.05 -3.83
CA ILE A 82 11.27 20.84 -5.04
C ILE A 82 10.60 22.13 -4.55
N THR A 83 11.42 23.12 -4.19
CA THR A 83 11.00 24.51 -3.92
C THR A 83 10.96 25.32 -5.20
#